data_AF-A0A3D2KBE5-F1
#
_entry.id   AF-A0A3D2KBE5-F1
#
_cell.length_a   1.000
_cell.length_b   1.000
_cell.length_c   1.000
_cell.angle_alpha   90.00
_cell.angle_beta   90.00
_cell.angle_gamma   90.00
#
_symmetry.space_group_name_H-M   'P 1'
#
loop_
_entity.id
_entity.type
_entity.pdbx_description
1 polymer ?
#
loop_
_entity_poly.entity_id
_entity_poly.type
_entity_poly.pdbx_seq_one_letter_code
_entity_poly.pdbx_strand_id
1 'polypeptide(L)'
;VIDNAIEKEIKGLNPNAFIILQSIDGIGSVFAGGIIAEIGDISAFHSSDALAKYAGLMWKSNQSGDFNGEDTPMMKAGNRYLRYYLGEAANSMRK
;
A
#
# COMPACT_ATOMS: atom_id res chain seq x y z
N VAL A 1 18.65 -1.24 -15.02
CA VAL A 1 18.28 -2.27 -16.03
C VAL A 1 16.92 -2.89 -15.70
N ILE A 2 16.65 -3.20 -14.43
CA ILE A 2 15.36 -3.77 -13.99
C ILE A 2 14.24 -2.70 -13.97
N ASP A 3 14.53 -1.47 -13.55
CA ASP A 3 13.52 -0.41 -13.45
C ASP A 3 12.90 -0.05 -14.81
N ASN A 4 13.73 0.02 -15.86
CA ASN A 4 13.27 0.25 -17.23
C ASN A 4 12.38 -0.89 -17.76
N ALA A 5 12.62 -2.13 -17.32
CA ALA A 5 11.78 -3.27 -17.70
C ALA A 5 10.42 -3.18 -17.00
N ILE A 6 10.41 -2.83 -15.71
CA ILE A 6 9.19 -2.63 -14.91
C ILE A 6 8.32 -1.52 -15.53
N GLU A 7 8.93 -0.40 -15.90
CA GLU A 7 8.21 0.70 -16.57
C GLU A 7 7.58 0.29 -17.90
N LYS A 8 8.31 -0.53 -18.68
CA LYS A 8 7.81 -0.99 -19.97
C LYS A 8 6.60 -1.90 -19.83
N GLU A 9 6.63 -2.82 -18.88
CA GLU A 9 5.51 -3.74 -18.60
C GLU A 9 4.28 -3.00 -18.05
N ILE A 10 4.47 -2.09 -17.09
CA ILE A 10 3.34 -1.39 -16.45
C ILE A 10 2.66 -0.40 -17.39
N LYS A 11 3.42 0.25 -18.29
CA LYS A 11 2.84 1.10 -19.35
C LYS A 11 1.87 0.32 -20.25
N GLY A 12 2.04 -0.99 -20.39
CA GLY A 12 1.12 -1.86 -21.14
C GLY A 12 -0.15 -2.27 -20.37
N LEU A 13 -0.15 -2.17 -19.03
CA LEU A 13 -1.23 -2.64 -18.17
C LEU A 13 -2.09 -1.49 -17.63
N ASN A 14 -1.47 -0.56 -16.90
CA ASN A 14 -2.18 0.56 -16.27
C ASN A 14 -1.24 1.78 -16.14
N PRO A 15 -1.13 2.59 -17.21
CA PRO A 15 -0.22 3.73 -17.22
C PRO A 15 -0.66 4.84 -16.25
N ASN A 16 -1.96 5.02 -16.03
CA ASN A 16 -2.48 6.10 -15.18
C ASN A 16 -2.16 5.88 -13.71
N ALA A 17 -2.40 4.67 -13.18
CA ALA A 17 -2.09 4.35 -11.78
C ALA A 17 -0.60 4.52 -11.49
N PHE A 18 0.25 4.15 -12.45
CA PHE A 18 1.70 4.27 -12.32
C PHE A 18 2.17 5.72 -12.25
N ILE A 19 1.65 6.59 -13.11
CA ILE A 19 1.98 8.03 -13.10
C ILE A 19 1.52 8.67 -11.79
N ILE A 20 0.32 8.33 -11.31
CA ILE A 20 -0.21 8.85 -10.04
C ILE A 20 0.70 8.43 -8.88
N LEU A 21 1.09 7.15 -8.81
CA LEU A 21 1.97 6.67 -7.74
C LEU A 21 3.37 7.29 -7.80
N GLN A 22 3.97 7.42 -8.98
CA GLN A 22 5.26 8.10 -9.14
C GLN A 22 5.23 9.60 -8.81
N SER A 23 4.06 10.24 -8.82
CA SER A 23 3.95 11.65 -8.44
C SER A 23 4.18 11.89 -6.94
N ILE A 24 4.11 10.82 -6.13
CA ILE A 24 4.36 10.85 -4.69
C ILE A 24 5.87 10.71 -4.47
N ASP A 25 6.46 11.69 -3.80
CA ASP A 25 7.86 11.65 -3.43
C ASP A 25 8.15 10.42 -2.54
N GLY A 26 9.27 9.73 -2.78
CA GLY A 26 9.59 8.44 -2.16
C GLY A 26 8.99 7.19 -2.83
N ILE A 27 8.10 7.31 -3.83
CA ILE A 27 7.59 6.16 -4.60
C ILE A 27 8.28 6.08 -5.97
N GLY A 28 9.32 5.24 -6.07
CA GLY A 28 10.00 4.95 -7.34
C GLY A 28 9.29 3.90 -8.20
N SER A 29 9.78 3.67 -9.42
CA SER A 29 9.21 2.73 -10.40
C SER A 29 9.02 1.30 -9.86
N VAL A 30 9.93 0.84 -9.00
CA VAL A 30 9.84 -0.48 -8.35
C VAL A 30 8.69 -0.53 -7.34
N PHE A 31 8.55 0.48 -6.48
CA PHE A 31 7.49 0.53 -5.47
C PHE A 31 6.13 0.76 -6.11
N ALA A 32 6.03 1.64 -7.11
CA ALA A 32 4.81 1.85 -7.88
C ALA A 32 4.35 0.55 -8.56
N GLY A 33 5.28 -0.20 -9.16
CA GLY A 33 4.98 -1.50 -9.76
C GLY A 33 4.53 -2.55 -8.76
N GLY A 34 5.20 -2.64 -7.61
CA GLY A 34 4.80 -3.53 -6.51
C GLY A 34 3.41 -3.20 -5.99
N ILE A 35 3.11 -1.93 -5.75
CA ILE A 35 1.80 -1.47 -5.27
C ILE A 35 0.70 -1.82 -6.28
N ILE A 36 0.91 -1.56 -7.57
CA ILE A 36 -0.06 -1.89 -8.62
C ILE A 36 -0.27 -3.40 -8.72
N ALA A 37 0.79 -4.20 -8.63
CA ALA A 37 0.71 -5.65 -8.69
C ALA A 37 -0.09 -6.24 -7.50
N GLU A 38 0.07 -5.67 -6.30
CA GLU A 38 -0.59 -6.14 -5.09
C GLU A 38 -2.05 -5.63 -4.94
N ILE A 39 -2.35 -4.43 -5.47
CA ILE A 39 -3.72 -3.88 -5.49
C ILE A 39 -4.52 -4.50 -6.63
N GLY A 40 -3.91 -4.66 -7.81
CA GLY A 40 -4.60 -5.04 -9.04
C GLY A 40 -5.54 -3.93 -9.51
N ASP A 41 -6.85 -4.16 -9.39
CA ASP A 41 -7.86 -3.17 -9.73
C ASP A 41 -8.29 -2.38 -8.48
N ILE A 42 -8.06 -1.07 -8.50
CA ILE A 42 -8.46 -0.16 -7.42
C ILE A 42 -9.98 -0.09 -7.25
N SER A 43 -10.77 -0.39 -8.28
CA SER A 43 -12.23 -0.39 -8.22
C SER A 43 -12.81 -1.47 -7.29
N ALA A 44 -12.01 -2.49 -6.94
CA ALA A 44 -12.39 -3.52 -5.98
C ALA A 44 -12.55 -2.99 -4.55
N PHE A 45 -12.02 -1.79 -4.26
CA PHE A 45 -12.07 -1.18 -2.93
C PHE A 45 -13.11 -0.05 -2.91
N HIS A 46 -14.08 -0.17 -2.01
CA HIS A 46 -15.15 0.83 -1.86
C HIS A 46 -14.69 2.12 -1.14
N SER A 47 -13.55 2.08 -0.44
CA SER A 47 -12.96 3.24 0.25
C SER A 47 -11.47 3.03 0.54
N SER A 48 -10.78 4.12 0.85
CA SER A 48 -9.39 4.10 1.32
C SER A 48 -9.21 3.27 2.59
N ASP A 49 -10.19 3.27 3.49
CA ASP A 49 -10.18 2.45 4.71
C ASP A 49 -10.21 0.95 4.39
N ALA A 50 -10.97 0.56 3.35
CA ALA A 50 -10.99 -0.82 2.90
C ALA A 50 -9.63 -1.26 2.36
N LEU A 51 -8.95 -0.37 1.62
CA LEU A 51 -7.59 -0.60 1.14
C LEU A 51 -6.57 -0.65 2.29
N ALA A 52 -6.66 0.25 3.27
CA ALA A 52 -5.80 0.25 4.46
C ALA A 52 -5.98 -1.04 5.28
N LYS A 53 -7.23 -1.50 5.43
CA LYS A 53 -7.55 -2.78 6.05
C LYS A 53 -6.99 -3.96 5.26
N TYR A 54 -7.07 -3.91 3.93
CA TYR A 54 -6.46 -4.93 3.08
C TYR A 54 -4.93 -4.97 3.22
N ALA A 55 -4.27 -3.82 3.32
CA ALA A 55 -2.83 -3.75 3.61
C ALA A 55 -2.48 -4.17 5.05
N GLY A 56 -3.46 -4.30 5.95
CA GLY A 56 -3.20 -4.52 7.38
C GLY A 56 -2.52 -3.30 8.03
N LEU A 57 -2.92 -2.09 7.62
CA LEU A 57 -2.55 -0.81 8.20
C LEU A 57 -3.70 -0.28 9.08
N MET A 58 -4.28 -1.16 9.88
CA MET A 58 -5.41 -0.84 10.77
C MET A 58 -5.06 -1.21 12.21
N TRP A 59 -5.65 -0.51 13.16
CA TRP A 59 -5.56 -0.84 14.58
C TRP A 59 -6.70 -1.78 14.97
N LYS A 60 -6.41 -2.79 15.79
CA LYS A 60 -7.42 -3.71 16.29
C LYS A 60 -8.22 -3.00 17.39
N SER A 61 -9.55 -2.95 17.31
CA SER A 61 -10.28 -2.48 18.50
C SER A 61 -10.18 -3.53 19.60
N ASN A 62 -9.72 -3.12 20.79
CA ASN A 62 -9.68 -3.96 21.99
C ASN A 62 -10.79 -3.52 22.92
N GLN A 63 -12.04 -3.83 22.53
CA GLN A 63 -13.22 -3.56 23.32
C GLN A 63 -13.61 -4.80 24.13
N SER A 64 -13.76 -4.63 25.44
CA SER A 64 -14.34 -5.63 26.33
C SER A 64 -15.41 -4.98 27.19
N GLY A 65 -16.68 -5.21 26.84
CA GLY A 65 -17.81 -4.55 27.51
C GLY A 65 -17.74 -3.02 27.37
N ASP A 66 -17.65 -2.33 28.50
CA ASP A 66 -17.58 -0.86 28.61
C ASP A 66 -16.15 -0.31 28.54
N PHE A 67 -15.14 -1.18 28.40
CA PHE A 67 -13.74 -0.80 28.33
C PHE A 67 -13.25 -0.78 26.88
N ASN A 68 -12.75 0.38 26.43
CA ASN A 68 -11.99 0.53 25.20
C ASN A 68 -10.52 0.72 25.56
N GLY A 69 -9.66 -0.25 25.22
CA GLY A 69 -8.22 -0.09 25.38
C GLY A 69 -7.68 0.94 24.38
N GLU A 70 -6.95 1.93 24.87
CA GLU A 70 -6.35 3.00 24.04
C GLU A 70 -5.11 2.51 23.28
N ASP A 71 -4.33 1.60 23.87
CA ASP A 71 -3.14 1.02 23.26
C ASP A 71 -3.50 -0.30 22.56
N THR A 72 -3.62 -0.25 21.24
CA THR A 72 -3.93 -1.42 20.43
C THR A 72 -2.84 -1.68 19.40
N PRO A 73 -2.31 -2.91 19.31
CA PRO A 73 -1.29 -3.21 18.32
C PRO A 73 -1.88 -3.12 16.91
N MET A 74 -1.05 -2.66 15.97
CA MET A 74 -1.38 -2.69 14.55
C MET A 74 -1.70 -4.12 14.11
N MET A 75 -2.83 -4.28 13.44
CA MET A 75 -3.29 -5.56 12.92
C MET A 75 -2.42 -5.98 11.73
N LYS A 76 -1.64 -7.05 11.88
CA LYS A 76 -0.77 -7.56 10.79
C LYS A 76 -1.50 -8.47 9.79
N ALA A 77 -2.80 -8.69 9.99
CA ALA A 77 -3.64 -9.49 9.11
C ALA A 77 -4.01 -8.65 7.87
N GLY A 78 -3.56 -9.09 6.69
CA GLY A 78 -3.70 -8.37 5.42
C GLY A 78 -2.57 -8.73 4.45
N ASN A 79 -2.54 -8.07 3.30
CA ASN A 79 -1.49 -8.24 2.30
C ASN A 79 -0.14 -7.73 2.83
N ARG A 80 0.76 -8.68 3.11
CA ARG A 80 2.09 -8.41 3.66
C ARG A 80 2.99 -7.65 2.68
N TYR A 81 2.88 -7.92 1.39
CA TYR A 81 3.71 -7.30 0.36
C TYR A 81 3.29 -5.85 0.14
N LEU A 82 1.98 -5.59 0.03
CA LEU A 82 1.45 -4.23 -0.04
C LEU A 82 1.90 -3.39 1.17
N ARG A 83 1.80 -3.94 2.38
CA ARG A 83 2.28 -3.26 3.58
C ARG A 83 3.78 -2.98 3.55
N TYR A 84 4.57 -3.92 3.05
CA TYR A 84 6.01 -3.77 2.92
C TYR A 84 6.37 -2.64 1.96
N TYR A 85 5.75 -2.61 0.76
CA TYR A 85 6.00 -1.56 -0.22
C TYR A 85 5.61 -0.17 0.30
N LEU A 86 4.46 -0.06 0.98
CA LEU A 86 4.02 1.21 1.59
C LEU A 86 4.96 1.65 2.71
N GLY A 87 5.42 0.73 3.55
CA GLY A 87 6.36 1.02 4.63
C GLY A 87 7.73 1.46 4.13
N GLU A 88 8.28 0.78 3.13
CA GLU A 88 9.58 1.14 2.54
C GLU A 88 9.51 2.45 1.75
N ALA A 89 8.42 2.69 1.02
CA ALA A 89 8.19 3.97 0.36
C ALA A 89 8.18 5.13 1.36
N ALA A 90 7.42 5.00 2.46
CA ALA A 90 7.41 6.00 3.53
C ALA A 90 8.78 6.18 4.19
N ASN A 91 9.53 5.09 4.40
CA ASN A 91 10.86 5.14 4.98
C ASN A 91 11.89 5.81 4.06
N SER A 92 11.72 5.71 2.74
CA SER A 92 12.61 6.35 1.77
C SER A 92 12.59 7.87 1.84
N MET A 93 11.45 8.47 2.21
CA MET A 93 11.30 9.92 2.41
C MET A 93 11.96 10.45 3.68
N ARG A 94 12.26 9.56 4.64
CA ARG A 94 12.81 9.93 5.95
C ARG A 94 14.33 10.18 5.92
N LYS A 95 15.01 9.75 4.87
CA LYS A 95 16.45 9.96 4.65
C LYS A 95 16.71 11.28 3.93
#